data_AF-A0A932PG99-F1
#
_entry.id   AF-A0A932PG99-F1
#
_cell.length_a   1.000
_cell.length_b   1.000
_cell.length_c   1.000
_cell.angle_alpha   90.00
_cell.angle_beta   90.00
_cell.angle_gamma   90.00
#
_symmetry.space_group_name_H-M   'P 1'
#
loop_
_entity.id
_entity.type
_entity.pdbx_description
1 polymer ?
#
loop_
_entity_poly.entity_id
_entity_poly.type
_entity_poly.pdbx_seq_one_letter_code
_entity_poly.pdbx_strand_id
1 'polypeptide(L)'
;MWGQAFSVGLIGDHRIVAVGKRKNSCLYHVFVRGQAYLVSGQGGPAAAEFQKILDHRGIVWNCWTGAMARLELARANALQARSSEDADAARVRALAAYKDFLTLWKDADPDIPILREAKAEYAKLE
;
A
#
# COMPACT_ATOMS: atom_id res chain seq x y z
N MET A 1 16.06 -15.50 9.90
CA MET A 1 16.60 -14.86 11.11
C MET A 1 15.52 -13.95 11.66
N TRP A 2 15.19 -14.16 12.92
CA TRP A 2 13.90 -13.91 13.57
C TRP A 2 13.67 -12.47 14.03
N GLY A 3 12.40 -12.08 14.15
CA GLY A 3 11.86 -11.18 15.17
C GLY A 3 12.51 -9.82 15.37
N GLN A 4 11.93 -8.76 14.80
CA GLN A 4 12.07 -7.41 15.36
C GLN A 4 10.80 -7.12 16.16
N ALA A 5 10.96 -7.13 17.48
CA ALA A 5 9.93 -6.86 18.46
C ALA A 5 9.33 -5.46 18.24
N PHE A 6 8.02 -5.39 18.03
CA PHE A 6 7.25 -4.17 18.18
C PHE A 6 7.00 -3.95 19.67
N SER A 7 7.81 -3.13 20.32
CA SER A 7 7.45 -2.60 21.63
C SER A 7 6.54 -1.40 21.42
N VAL A 8 5.25 -1.57 21.67
CA VAL A 8 4.28 -0.46 21.73
C VAL A 8 4.45 0.23 23.07
N GLY A 9 5.04 1.42 23.07
CA GLY A 9 5.00 2.36 24.19
C GLY A 9 4.12 3.54 23.83
N LEU A 10 2.94 3.65 24.47
CA LEU A 10 2.10 4.84 24.42
C LEU A 10 2.65 5.89 25.38
N ILE A 11 3.16 7.02 24.86
CA ILE A 11 3.29 8.27 25.61
C ILE A 11 2.90 9.42 24.70
N GLY A 12 2.08 10.31 25.23
CA GLY A 12 1.34 11.32 24.51
C GLY A 12 2.15 12.46 23.91
N ASP A 13 1.40 13.19 23.10
CA ASP A 13 1.64 14.54 22.60
C ASP A 13 2.63 14.72 21.43
N HIS A 14 2.23 15.61 20.55
CA HIS A 14 2.70 15.82 19.18
C HIS A 14 4.23 15.72 18.96
N ARG A 15 4.69 14.72 18.17
CA ARG A 15 5.82 14.76 17.18
C ARG A 15 6.32 13.35 16.78
N ILE A 16 5.79 12.78 15.70
CA ILE A 16 6.44 12.77 14.37
C ILE A 16 7.97 12.73 14.21
N VAL A 17 8.81 12.12 15.06
CA VAL A 17 10.21 11.84 14.65
C VAL A 17 10.74 10.49 15.17
N ALA A 18 10.83 9.53 14.26
CA ALA A 18 11.81 8.46 14.33
C ALA A 18 12.60 8.42 13.00
N VAL A 19 13.61 9.28 12.88
CA VAL A 19 14.65 9.16 11.85
C VAL A 19 15.69 8.17 12.39
N GLY A 20 15.42 6.88 12.21
CA GLY A 20 16.35 5.80 12.48
C GLY A 20 16.99 5.29 11.17
N LYS A 21 18.31 5.41 11.07
CA LYS A 21 19.14 5.11 9.88
C LYS A 21 18.82 3.74 9.23
N ARG A 22 18.20 3.75 8.04
CA ARG A 22 18.38 2.72 7.01
C ARG A 22 18.65 3.39 5.67
N LYS A 23 19.88 3.30 5.15
CA LYS A 23 20.19 3.62 3.74
C LYS A 23 19.65 2.52 2.81
N ASN A 24 18.38 2.15 2.94
CA ASN A 24 17.70 1.32 1.96
C ASN A 24 16.67 2.24 1.32
N SER A 25 16.89 2.64 0.07
CA SER A 25 15.93 3.43 -0.68
C SER A 25 14.74 2.55 -1.06
N CYS A 26 13.95 2.12 -0.07
CA CYS A 26 12.66 1.42 -0.27
C CYS A 26 11.60 2.35 -0.89
N LEU A 27 12.01 3.42 -1.57
CA LEU A 27 11.16 4.51 -2.04
C LEU A 27 10.17 4.98 -0.96
N TYR A 28 10.64 5.04 0.30
CA TYR A 28 9.79 5.34 1.45
C TYR A 28 9.08 6.70 1.33
N HIS A 29 9.79 7.70 0.82
CA HIS A 29 9.21 9.03 0.57
C HIS A 29 8.07 8.99 -0.47
N VAL A 30 8.18 8.13 -1.49
CA VAL A 30 7.14 7.91 -2.50
C VAL A 30 5.93 7.23 -1.84
N PHE A 31 6.16 6.21 -1.01
CA PHE A 31 5.10 5.50 -0.31
C PHE A 31 4.29 6.41 0.61
N VAL A 32 4.97 7.21 1.45
CA VAL A 32 4.32 8.16 2.36
C VAL A 32 3.56 9.24 1.59
N ARG A 33 4.10 9.72 0.47
CA ARG A 33 3.39 10.69 -0.40
C ARG A 33 2.13 10.07 -1.00
N GLY A 34 2.18 8.82 -1.46
CA GLY A 34 1.01 8.09 -1.93
C GLY A 34 -0.07 7.97 -0.85
N GLN A 35 0.32 7.63 0.38
CA GLN A 35 -0.61 7.55 1.52
C GLN A 35 -1.24 8.92 1.84
N ALA A 36 -0.46 10.00 1.78
CA ALA A 36 -0.99 11.35 2.00
C ALA A 36 -2.05 11.72 0.97
N TYR A 37 -1.81 11.40 -0.32
CA TYR A 37 -2.82 11.60 -1.36
C TYR A 37 -4.06 10.73 -1.13
N LEU A 38 -3.87 9.47 -0.74
CA LEU A 38 -4.97 8.54 -0.49
C LEU A 38 -5.90 9.03 0.64
N VAL A 39 -5.32 9.45 1.77
CA VAL A 39 -6.06 10.02 2.90
C VAL A 39 -6.72 11.35 2.52
N SER A 40 -6.14 12.09 1.57
CA SER A 40 -6.73 13.34 1.04
C SER A 40 -7.80 13.11 -0.03
N GLY A 41 -8.26 11.88 -0.27
CA GLY A 41 -9.29 11.58 -1.27
C GLY A 41 -8.79 11.61 -2.73
N GLN A 42 -7.48 11.73 -2.96
CA GLN A 42 -6.89 11.90 -4.30
C GLN A 42 -6.41 10.56 -4.87
N GLY A 43 -7.35 9.74 -5.34
CA GLY A 43 -7.08 8.39 -5.85
C GLY A 43 -6.09 8.32 -7.03
N GLY A 44 -6.25 9.16 -8.05
CA GLY A 44 -5.34 9.20 -9.19
C GLY A 44 -3.88 9.55 -8.82
N PRO A 45 -3.65 10.68 -8.13
CA PRO A 45 -2.32 11.03 -7.61
C PRO A 45 -1.72 9.95 -6.70
N ALA A 46 -2.52 9.35 -5.81
CA ALA A 46 -2.07 8.26 -4.96
C ALA A 46 -1.62 7.03 -5.77
N ALA A 47 -2.42 6.62 -6.76
CA ALA A 47 -2.11 5.50 -7.63
C ALA A 47 -0.79 5.72 -8.38
N ALA A 48 -0.55 6.94 -8.88
CA ALA A 48 0.69 7.31 -9.55
C ALA A 48 1.93 7.18 -8.64
N GLU A 49 1.80 7.49 -7.34
CA GLU A 49 2.91 7.30 -6.39
C GLU A 49 3.20 5.83 -6.11
N PHE A 50 2.17 5.02 -5.87
CA PHE A 50 2.39 3.59 -5.62
C PHE A 50 2.90 2.85 -6.87
N GLN A 51 2.46 3.25 -8.06
CA GLN A 51 2.97 2.69 -9.31
C GLN A 51 4.47 2.92 -9.49
N LYS A 52 5.00 4.10 -9.12
CA LYS A 52 6.45 4.38 -9.15
C LYS A 52 7.24 3.35 -8.35
N ILE A 53 6.72 2.89 -7.21
CA ILE A 53 7.39 1.87 -6.38
C ILE A 53 7.48 0.54 -7.14
N LEU A 54 6.40 0.14 -7.81
CA LEU A 54 6.33 -1.11 -8.57
C LEU A 54 7.18 -1.07 -9.84
N ASP A 55 7.26 0.08 -10.50
CA ASP A 55 8.08 0.30 -11.70
C ASP A 55 9.58 0.25 -11.39
N HIS A 56 9.97 0.57 -10.14
CA HIS A 56 11.36 0.60 -9.70
C HIS A 56 11.73 -0.61 -8.83
N ARG A 57 11.24 -1.81 -9.20
CA ARG A 57 11.51 -3.06 -8.46
C ARG A 57 13.00 -3.35 -8.24
N GLY A 58 13.89 -2.91 -9.14
CA GLY A 58 15.34 -3.05 -8.98
C GLY A 58 15.94 -2.24 -7.83
N ILE A 59 15.27 -1.14 -7.45
CA ILE A 59 15.63 -0.29 -6.30
C ILE A 59 14.97 -0.81 -5.01
N VAL A 60 13.72 -1.27 -5.13
CA VAL A 60 12.89 -1.73 -4.00
C VAL A 60 13.34 -3.11 -3.50
N TRP A 61 13.80 -3.99 -4.40
CA TRP A 61 14.26 -5.35 -4.08
C TRP A 61 13.32 -6.10 -3.12
N ASN A 62 13.77 -6.46 -1.92
CA ASN A 62 12.98 -7.15 -0.89
C ASN A 62 12.32 -6.20 0.14
N CYS A 63 12.25 -4.89 -0.15
CA CYS A 63 11.60 -3.94 0.74
C CYS A 63 10.09 -4.20 0.84
N TRP A 64 9.58 -4.07 2.07
CA TRP A 64 8.16 -4.20 2.38
C TRP A 64 7.27 -3.26 1.56
N THR A 65 7.80 -2.10 1.16
CA THR A 65 7.07 -1.10 0.35
C THR A 65 6.65 -1.65 -1.01
N GLY A 66 7.38 -2.60 -1.59
CA GLY A 66 6.97 -3.22 -2.85
C GLY A 66 5.71 -4.07 -2.68
N ALA A 67 5.63 -4.86 -1.61
CA ALA A 67 4.45 -5.65 -1.30
C ALA A 67 3.25 -4.76 -0.98
N MET A 68 3.45 -3.77 -0.10
CA MET A 68 2.39 -2.86 0.33
C MET A 68 1.92 -1.91 -0.78
N ALA A 69 2.79 -1.50 -1.70
CA ALA A 69 2.41 -0.65 -2.83
C ALA A 69 1.35 -1.31 -3.72
N ARG A 70 1.29 -2.65 -3.81
CA ARG A 70 0.23 -3.35 -4.56
C ARG A 70 -1.14 -3.15 -3.92
N LEU A 71 -1.22 -3.32 -2.60
CA LEU A 71 -2.46 -3.10 -1.84
C LEU A 71 -2.91 -1.64 -1.91
N GLU A 72 -1.98 -0.71 -1.67
CA GLU A 72 -2.31 0.71 -1.66
C GLU A 72 -2.64 1.24 -3.06
N LEU A 73 -2.01 0.71 -4.11
CA LEU A 73 -2.41 0.96 -5.50
C LEU A 73 -3.85 0.49 -5.77
N ALA A 74 -4.23 -0.66 -5.23
CA ALA A 74 -5.58 -1.18 -5.36
C ALA A 74 -6.61 -0.25 -4.68
N ARG A 75 -6.32 0.19 -3.44
CA ARG A 75 -7.14 1.15 -2.69
C ARG A 75 -7.25 2.50 -3.42
N ALA A 76 -6.15 2.99 -3.98
CA ALA A 76 -6.12 4.25 -4.74
C ALA A 76 -6.98 4.19 -6.01
N ASN A 77 -6.88 3.10 -6.77
CA ASN A 77 -7.73 2.88 -7.95
C ASN A 77 -9.20 2.68 -7.57
N ALA A 78 -9.49 1.98 -6.47
CA ALA A 78 -10.85 1.81 -5.97
C ALA A 78 -11.48 3.13 -5.52
N LEU A 79 -10.67 4.03 -4.94
CA LEU A 79 -11.08 5.38 -4.60
C LEU A 79 -11.35 6.21 -5.87
N GLN A 80 -10.46 6.14 -6.87
CA GLN A 80 -10.64 6.83 -8.14
C GLN A 80 -11.91 6.37 -8.87
N ALA A 81 -12.22 5.08 -8.84
CA ALA A 81 -13.42 4.52 -9.45
C ALA A 81 -14.73 5.10 -8.89
N ARG A 82 -14.70 5.69 -7.68
CA ARG A 82 -15.88 6.34 -7.07
C ARG A 82 -16.11 7.77 -7.56
N SER A 83 -15.11 8.40 -8.18
CA SER A 83 -15.11 9.85 -8.42
C SER A 83 -14.72 10.26 -9.85
N SER A 84 -14.39 9.33 -10.75
CA SER A 84 -13.94 9.64 -12.12
C SER A 84 -14.92 9.19 -13.20
N GLU A 85 -14.92 9.90 -14.34
CA GLU A 85 -15.59 9.47 -15.58
C GLU A 85 -15.11 8.07 -16.04
N ASP A 86 -13.84 7.74 -15.79
CA ASP A 86 -13.22 6.44 -16.11
C ASP A 86 -13.40 5.39 -14.99
N ALA A 87 -14.59 5.34 -14.38
CA ALA A 87 -14.87 4.48 -13.22
C ALA A 87 -14.59 3.00 -13.49
N ASP A 88 -15.00 2.48 -14.65
CA ASP A 88 -14.81 1.06 -15.00
C ASP A 88 -13.33 0.70 -15.19
N ALA A 89 -12.58 1.56 -15.87
CA ALA A 89 -11.14 1.34 -16.08
C ALA A 89 -10.39 1.40 -14.74
N ALA A 90 -10.74 2.33 -13.85
CA ALA A 90 -10.17 2.40 -12.50
C ALA A 90 -10.53 1.17 -11.66
N ARG A 91 -11.77 0.68 -11.73
CA ARG A 91 -12.20 -0.55 -11.05
C ARG A 91 -11.41 -1.77 -11.53
N VAL A 92 -11.21 -1.92 -12.84
CA VAL A 92 -10.40 -3.02 -13.41
C VAL A 92 -8.95 -2.97 -12.89
N ARG A 93 -8.34 -1.78 -12.84
CA ARG A 93 -7.00 -1.59 -12.27
C ARG A 93 -6.96 -1.94 -10.78
N ALA A 94 -7.99 -1.57 -10.02
CA ALA A 94 -8.10 -1.92 -8.61
C ALA A 94 -8.14 -3.43 -8.39
N LEU A 95 -9.01 -4.14 -9.13
CA LEU A 95 -9.12 -5.60 -9.07
C LEU A 95 -7.80 -6.29 -9.41
N ALA A 96 -7.12 -5.83 -10.46
CA ALA A 96 -5.81 -6.36 -10.84
C ALA A 96 -4.76 -6.19 -9.71
N ALA A 97 -4.68 -5.00 -9.11
CA ALA A 97 -3.72 -4.71 -8.05
C ALA A 97 -4.01 -5.51 -6.75
N TYR A 98 -5.28 -5.69 -6.38
CA TYR A 98 -5.65 -6.58 -5.27
C TYR A 98 -5.25 -8.02 -5.56
N LYS A 99 -5.52 -8.52 -6.77
CA LYS A 99 -5.13 -9.88 -7.16
C LYS A 99 -3.62 -10.08 -7.09
N ASP A 100 -2.83 -9.09 -7.50
CA ASP A 100 -1.38 -9.12 -7.39
C ASP A 100 -0.92 -9.18 -5.93
N PHE A 101 -1.52 -8.39 -5.04
CA PHE A 101 -1.24 -8.44 -3.60
C PHE A 101 -1.59 -9.80 -3.00
N LEU A 102 -2.80 -10.31 -3.25
CA LEU A 102 -3.28 -11.58 -2.71
C LEU A 102 -2.47 -12.78 -3.24
N THR A 103 -2.00 -12.71 -4.49
CA THR A 103 -1.09 -13.72 -5.06
C THR A 103 0.26 -13.71 -4.35
N LEU A 104 0.80 -12.52 -4.06
CA LEU A 104 2.06 -12.37 -3.32
C LEU A 104 1.93 -12.84 -1.86
N TRP A 105 0.75 -12.67 -1.25
CA TRP A 105 0.47 -12.99 0.15
C TRP A 105 -0.29 -14.31 0.35
N LYS A 106 -0.31 -15.19 -0.66
CA LYS A 106 -1.09 -16.45 -0.63
C LYS A 106 -0.71 -17.39 0.52
N ASP A 107 0.57 -17.38 0.90
CA ASP A 107 1.15 -18.23 1.96
C ASP A 107 1.40 -17.44 3.26
N ALA A 108 0.93 -16.18 3.33
CA ALA A 108 1.00 -15.39 4.55
C ALA A 108 0.04 -15.96 5.60
N ASP A 109 0.33 -15.69 6.88
CA ASP A 109 -0.55 -16.05 7.98
C ASP A 109 -1.97 -15.49 7.71
N PRO A 110 -3.01 -16.35 7.66
CA PRO A 110 -4.36 -15.96 7.27
C PRO A 110 -5.02 -14.98 8.25
N ASP A 111 -4.54 -14.93 9.50
CA ASP A 111 -5.15 -14.13 10.56
C ASP A 111 -4.57 -12.71 10.62
N ILE A 112 -3.58 -12.38 9.78
CA ILE A 112 -3.05 -11.02 9.69
C ILE A 112 -4.17 -10.06 9.24
N PRO A 113 -4.49 -9.02 10.04
CA PRO A 113 -5.62 -8.12 9.76
C PRO A 113 -5.61 -7.53 8.35
N ILE A 114 -4.44 -7.11 7.84
CA ILE A 114 -4.35 -6.47 6.53
C ILE A 114 -4.68 -7.42 5.36
N LEU A 115 -4.40 -8.72 5.50
CA LEU A 115 -4.77 -9.71 4.49
C LEU A 115 -6.28 -9.93 4.47
N ARG A 116 -6.91 -9.95 5.65
CA ARG A 116 -8.36 -10.06 5.79
C ARG A 116 -9.08 -8.84 5.22
N GLU A 117 -8.58 -7.65 5.50
CA GLU A 117 -9.08 -6.38 4.94
C GLU A 117 -8.97 -6.39 3.41
N ALA A 118 -7.81 -6.71 2.86
CA ALA A 118 -7.60 -6.75 1.41
C ALA A 118 -8.55 -7.71 0.70
N LYS A 119 -8.79 -8.91 1.27
CA LYS A 119 -9.77 -9.87 0.73
C LYS A 119 -11.20 -9.31 0.76
N ALA A 120 -11.59 -8.66 1.85
CA ALA A 120 -12.91 -8.07 2.00
C ALA A 120 -13.12 -6.85 1.08
N GLU A 121 -12.08 -6.04 0.87
CA GLU A 121 -12.08 -4.92 -0.06
C GLU A 121 -12.17 -5.39 -1.51
N TYR A 122 -11.39 -6.42 -1.89
CA TYR A 122 -11.44 -7.03 -3.22
C TYR A 122 -12.84 -7.59 -3.54
N ALA A 123 -13.43 -8.36 -2.62
CA ALA A 123 -14.76 -8.95 -2.80
C ALA A 123 -15.88 -7.91 -2.97
N LYS A 124 -15.72 -6.69 -2.44
CA LYS A 124 -16.69 -5.59 -2.64
C LYS A 124 -16.59 -4.96 -4.04
N LEU A 125 -15.49 -5.21 -4.75
CA LEU A 125 -15.24 -4.64 -6.07
C LEU A 125 -15.51 -5.60 -7.21
N GLU A 126 -15.67 -6.91 -6.98
CA GLU A 126 -16.19 -7.87 -7.98
C GLU A 126 -17.70 -7.72 -8.17
#